data_AF-A0A316UNL4-F1
#
_entry.id   AF-A0A316UNL4-F1
#
_cell.length_a   1.000
_cell.length_b   1.000
_cell.length_c   1.000
_cell.angle_alpha   90.00
_cell.angle_beta   90.00
_cell.angle_gamma   90.00
#
_symmetry.space_group_name_H-M   'P 1'
#
loop_
_entity.id
_entity.type
_entity.pdbx_description
1 polymer ?
#
loop_
_entity_poly.entity_id
_entity_poly.type
_entity_poly.pdbx_seq_one_letter_code
_entity_poly.pdbx_strand_id
1 'polypeptide(L)'
;MSRVTQTKQQQQSNAKLLRTLAKQSGTCADCKKNDPRWASWNIGCFLCIRCSGIHRSMGTHISKVKSIDLDIWTPEQMEQIEKWGNKRCNLYWEAHLKAGHAPPDHKVESFIRSKYETRRWAMDGPPPPDPSVLEGG
;
A
#
# COMPACT_ATOMS: atom_id res chain seq x y z
N MET A 1 4.17 -7.65 -24.63
CA MET A 1 4.76 -7.62 -23.28
C MET A 1 5.16 -9.03 -22.90
N SER A 2 6.45 -9.29 -22.71
CA SER A 2 6.98 -10.63 -22.39
C SER A 2 6.44 -11.12 -21.05
N ARG A 3 5.95 -12.36 -20.99
CA ARG A 3 5.55 -13.01 -19.74
C ARG A 3 6.79 -13.06 -18.83
N VAL A 4 6.74 -12.37 -17.70
CA VAL A 4 7.79 -12.47 -16.68
C VAL A 4 7.70 -13.87 -16.06
N THR A 5 8.61 -14.76 -16.43
CA THR A 5 8.69 -16.12 -15.86
C THR A 5 9.55 -16.05 -14.60
N GLN A 6 8.97 -16.33 -13.44
CA GLN A 6 9.70 -16.42 -12.15
C GLN A 6 9.73 -17.86 -11.66
N THR A 7 10.88 -18.29 -11.17
CA THR A 7 11.02 -19.61 -10.54
C THR A 7 10.19 -19.67 -9.25
N LYS A 8 9.78 -20.87 -8.84
CA LYS A 8 9.10 -21.08 -7.55
C LYS A 8 9.93 -20.55 -6.37
N GLN A 9 11.26 -20.69 -6.45
CA GLN A 9 12.19 -20.20 -5.43
C GLN A 9 12.17 -18.66 -5.34
N GLN A 10 12.15 -17.96 -6.48
CA GLN A 10 12.07 -16.49 -6.48
C GLN A 10 10.73 -16.02 -5.88
N GLN A 11 9.63 -16.67 -6.24
CA GLN A 11 8.30 -16.34 -5.69
C GLN A 11 8.26 -16.52 -4.18
N GLN A 12 8.82 -17.62 -3.66
CA GLN A 12 8.93 -17.86 -2.21
C GLN A 12 9.81 -16.82 -1.50
N SER A 13 10.92 -16.43 -2.12
CA SER A 13 11.81 -15.39 -1.60
C SER A 13 11.09 -14.04 -1.51
N ASN A 14 10.41 -13.64 -2.59
CA ASN A 14 9.63 -12.40 -2.65
C ASN A 14 8.53 -12.39 -1.59
N ALA A 15 7.75 -13.48 -1.47
CA ALA A 15 6.70 -13.58 -0.46
C ALA A 15 7.26 -13.47 0.97
N LYS A 16 8.43 -14.08 1.25
CA LYS A 16 9.11 -13.97 2.55
C LYS A 16 9.51 -12.52 2.86
N LEU A 17 10.07 -11.81 1.89
CA LEU A 17 10.44 -10.40 2.05
C LEU A 17 9.20 -9.53 2.29
N LEU A 18 8.16 -9.67 1.45
CA LEU A 18 6.91 -8.92 1.57
C LEU A 18 6.22 -9.16 2.92
N ARG A 19 6.20 -10.40 3.43
CA ARG A 19 5.70 -10.69 4.79
C ARG A 19 6.49 -9.96 5.87
N THR A 20 7.81 -9.86 5.71
CA THR A 20 8.68 -9.14 6.65
C THR A 20 8.36 -7.65 6.65
N LEU A 21 8.23 -7.03 5.47
CA LEU A 21 7.86 -5.63 5.31
C LEU A 21 6.44 -5.32 5.82
N ALA A 22 5.48 -6.22 5.56
CA ALA A 22 4.12 -6.10 6.08
C ALA A 22 4.10 -6.16 7.61
N LYS A 23 4.91 -7.03 8.22
CA LYS A 23 5.06 -7.11 9.68
C LYS A 23 5.71 -5.86 10.26
N GLN A 24 6.71 -5.28 9.59
CA GLN A 24 7.31 -4.00 9.98
C GLN A 24 6.31 -2.83 9.90
N SER A 25 5.39 -2.86 8.93
CA SER A 25 4.30 -1.88 8.82
C SER A 25 3.24 -2.03 9.93
N GLY A 26 3.16 -3.20 10.57
CA GLY A 26 2.32 -3.50 11.74
C GLY A 26 0.84 -3.67 11.42
N THR A 27 0.21 -2.65 10.84
CA THR A 27 -1.24 -2.60 10.60
C THR A 27 -1.57 -2.22 9.16
N CYS A 28 -2.79 -2.54 8.74
CA CYS A 28 -3.37 -2.08 7.48
C CYS A 28 -3.31 -0.56 7.37
N ALA A 29 -2.87 -0.04 6.22
CA ALA A 29 -2.69 1.40 5.99
C ALA A 29 -3.97 2.21 6.23
N ASP A 30 -5.16 1.63 6.04
CA ASP A 30 -6.42 2.37 6.07
C ASP A 30 -7.24 2.13 7.34
N CYS A 31 -7.54 0.86 7.65
CA CYS A 31 -8.42 0.53 8.79
C CYS A 31 -7.66 0.26 10.09
N LYS A 32 -6.32 0.29 10.05
CA LYS A 32 -5.41 0.07 11.19
C LYS A 32 -5.60 -1.30 11.90
N LYS A 33 -6.30 -2.26 11.29
CA LYS A 33 -6.37 -3.65 11.75
C LYS A 33 -5.06 -4.39 11.43
N ASN A 34 -4.73 -5.39 12.24
CA ASN A 34 -3.51 -6.20 12.12
C ASN A 34 -3.50 -7.09 10.86
N ASP A 35 -2.33 -7.69 10.60
CA ASP A 35 -2.07 -8.70 9.57
C ASP A 35 -2.47 -8.29 8.14
N PRO A 36 -1.86 -7.23 7.58
CA PRO A 36 -2.03 -6.92 6.17
C PRO A 36 -1.32 -7.96 5.30
N ARG A 37 -2.06 -8.60 4.39
CA ARG A 37 -1.57 -9.67 3.49
C ARG A 37 -1.73 -9.34 2.00
N TRP A 38 -2.10 -8.09 1.72
CA TRP A 38 -2.17 -7.50 0.39
C TRP A 38 -1.37 -6.21 0.37
N ALA A 39 -1.06 -5.72 -0.81
CA ALA A 39 -0.42 -4.43 -0.99
C ALA A 39 -0.88 -3.75 -2.27
N SER A 40 -0.98 -2.43 -2.23
CA SER A 40 -1.07 -1.60 -3.44
C SER A 40 0.33 -1.16 -3.82
N TRP A 41 0.88 -1.72 -4.91
CA TRP A 41 2.28 -1.53 -5.24
C TRP A 41 2.59 -0.18 -5.89
N ASN A 42 1.61 0.46 -6.53
CA ASN A 42 1.79 1.80 -7.07
C ASN A 42 1.58 2.91 -6.03
N ILE A 43 0.84 2.61 -4.94
CA ILE A 43 0.66 3.53 -3.80
C ILE A 43 1.76 3.32 -2.76
N GLY A 44 2.29 2.10 -2.66
CA GLY A 44 3.36 1.77 -1.73
C GLY A 44 2.87 1.35 -0.34
N CYS A 45 1.69 0.74 -0.22
CA CYS A 45 1.09 0.42 1.07
C CYS A 45 0.61 -1.03 1.22
N PHE A 46 0.59 -1.52 2.46
CA PHE A 46 0.10 -2.81 2.90
C PHE A 46 -1.33 -2.72 3.44
N LEU A 47 -2.17 -3.64 3.00
CA LEU A 47 -3.62 -3.66 3.17
C LEU A 47 -4.10 -5.01 3.72
N CYS A 48 -5.15 -4.99 4.53
CA CYS A 48 -5.91 -6.20 4.83
C CYS A 48 -6.82 -6.60 3.65
N ILE A 49 -7.38 -7.81 3.69
CA ILE A 49 -8.22 -8.34 2.60
C ILE A 49 -9.36 -7.39 2.22
N ARG A 50 -10.03 -6.83 3.24
CA ARG A 50 -11.19 -5.94 3.06
C ARG A 50 -10.81 -4.65 2.35
N CYS A 51 -9.78 -3.95 2.83
CA CYS A 51 -9.31 -2.70 2.21
C CYS A 51 -8.77 -2.95 0.81
N SER A 52 -8.10 -4.09 0.59
CA SER A 52 -7.64 -4.50 -0.73
C SER A 52 -8.80 -4.61 -1.75
N GLY A 53 -9.98 -5.08 -1.32
CA GLY A 53 -11.18 -5.14 -2.15
C GLY A 53 -11.71 -3.75 -2.52
N ILE A 54 -11.73 -2.82 -1.56
CA ILE A 54 -12.13 -1.43 -1.80
C ILE A 54 -11.15 -0.76 -2.77
N HIS A 55 -9.84 -0.94 -2.57
CA HIS A 55 -8.82 -0.47 -3.49
C HIS A 55 -9.00 -0.99 -4.92
N ARG A 56 -9.41 -2.25 -5.10
CA ARG A 56 -9.73 -2.78 -6.44
C ARG A 56 -10.93 -2.07 -7.07
N SER A 57 -11.96 -1.72 -6.28
CA SER A 57 -13.15 -1.01 -6.77
C SER A 57 -12.89 0.43 -7.21
N MET A 58 -11.81 1.07 -6.74
CA MET A 58 -11.38 2.39 -7.23
C MET A 58 -10.77 2.32 -8.65
N GLY A 59 -10.36 1.13 -9.10
CA GLY A 59 -9.79 0.92 -10.42
C GLY A 59 -8.26 1.08 -10.49
N THR A 60 -7.66 0.47 -11.52
CA THR A 60 -6.20 0.35 -11.68
C THR A 60 -5.47 1.65 -12.02
N HIS A 61 -6.21 2.69 -12.40
CA HIS A 61 -5.70 4.05 -12.59
C HIS A 61 -5.40 4.74 -11.25
N ILE A 62 -6.00 4.26 -10.14
CA ILE A 62 -5.74 4.74 -8.78
C ILE A 62 -4.89 3.73 -8.00
N SER A 63 -5.32 2.47 -7.94
CA SER A 63 -4.69 1.46 -7.08
C SER A 63 -4.52 0.11 -7.78
N LYS A 64 -3.31 -0.42 -7.71
CA LYS A 64 -2.90 -1.70 -8.31
C LYS A 64 -2.55 -2.67 -7.19
N VAL A 65 -3.52 -3.53 -6.85
CA VAL A 65 -3.45 -4.41 -5.68
C VAL A 65 -2.92 -5.80 -6.05
N LYS A 66 -2.03 -6.32 -5.23
CA LYS A 66 -1.54 -7.71 -5.27
C LYS A 66 -1.57 -8.36 -3.89
N SER A 67 -1.79 -9.67 -3.86
CA SER A 67 -1.57 -10.52 -2.70
C SER A 67 -0.07 -10.70 -2.45
N ILE A 68 0.33 -10.70 -1.19
CA ILE A 68 1.71 -11.01 -0.79
C ILE A 68 2.09 -12.45 -1.15
N ASP A 69 1.13 -13.38 -1.03
CA ASP A 69 1.39 -14.82 -1.09
C ASP A 69 0.97 -15.45 -2.41
N LEU A 70 -0.03 -14.89 -3.09
CA LEU A 70 -0.71 -15.54 -4.22
C LEU A 70 -0.32 -14.95 -5.58
N ASP A 71 0.22 -13.73 -5.62
CA ASP A 71 0.55 -13.04 -6.86
C ASP A 71 2.06 -13.09 -7.17
N ILE A 72 2.40 -13.05 -8.47
CA ILE A 72 3.78 -12.89 -8.93
C ILE A 72 4.16 -11.41 -8.85
N TRP A 73 5.33 -11.10 -8.29
CA TRP A 73 5.81 -9.73 -8.09
C TRP A 73 7.05 -9.44 -8.94
N THR A 74 6.97 -8.48 -9.85
CA THR A 74 8.14 -8.07 -10.66
C THR A 74 9.17 -7.34 -9.80
N PRO A 75 10.45 -7.28 -10.23
CA PRO A 75 11.48 -6.53 -9.49
C PRO A 75 11.08 -5.07 -9.22
N GLU A 76 10.51 -4.38 -10.22
CA GLU A 76 10.01 -3.01 -10.08
C GLU A 76 8.91 -2.89 -9.00
N GLN A 77 8.01 -3.87 -8.92
CA GLN A 77 6.94 -3.84 -7.91
C GLN A 77 7.46 -4.12 -6.50
N MET A 78 8.46 -4.99 -6.38
CA MET A 78 9.16 -5.24 -5.12
C MET A 78 9.85 -3.95 -4.65
N GLU A 79 10.60 -3.31 -5.54
CA GLU A 79 11.31 -2.05 -5.27
C GLU A 79 10.35 -0.94 -4.80
N GLN A 80 9.18 -0.78 -5.43
CA GLN A 80 8.20 0.22 -4.99
C GLN A 80 7.70 -0.03 -3.55
N ILE A 81 7.38 -1.28 -3.21
CA ILE A 81 6.91 -1.61 -1.85
C ILE A 81 8.02 -1.47 -0.81
N GLU A 82 9.25 -1.84 -1.15
CA GLU A 82 10.42 -1.66 -0.29
C GLU A 82 10.74 -0.18 -0.02
N LYS A 83 10.64 0.67 -1.05
CA LYS A 83 10.88 2.11 -0.93
C LYS A 83 9.81 2.82 -0.12
N TRP A 84 8.56 2.44 -0.23
CA TRP A 84 7.46 3.15 0.43
C TRP A 84 7.15 2.61 1.83
N GLY A 85 6.38 1.53 1.91
CA GLY A 85 5.77 1.05 3.14
C GLY A 85 4.74 2.01 3.75
N ASN A 86 4.02 1.52 4.78
CA ASN A 86 2.89 2.28 5.35
C ASN A 86 3.30 3.60 6.01
N LYS A 87 4.52 3.68 6.55
CA LYS A 87 5.03 4.90 7.17
C LYS A 87 5.08 6.06 6.16
N ARG A 88 5.82 5.90 5.06
CA ARG A 88 5.95 6.94 4.03
C ARG A 88 4.65 7.16 3.27
N CYS A 89 3.89 6.09 3.01
CA CYS A 89 2.54 6.22 2.45
C CYS A 89 1.66 7.13 3.31
N ASN A 90 1.64 6.97 4.63
CA ASN A 90 0.80 7.81 5.50
C ASN A 90 1.37 9.22 5.67
N LEU A 91 2.70 9.41 5.67
CA LEU A 91 3.30 10.76 5.64
C LEU A 91 2.79 11.57 4.45
N TYR A 92 2.60 10.93 3.30
CA TYR A 92 2.06 11.60 2.12
C TYR A 92 0.52 11.67 2.11
N TRP A 93 -0.18 10.53 2.21
CA TRP A 93 -1.63 10.42 1.99
C TRP A 93 -2.49 10.85 3.20
N GLU A 94 -1.88 10.91 4.38
CA GLU A 94 -2.52 11.30 5.64
C GLU A 94 -1.89 12.58 6.23
N ALA A 95 -1.15 13.36 5.44
CA ALA A 95 -0.43 14.56 5.89
C ALA A 95 -1.30 15.56 6.66
N HIS A 96 -2.55 15.74 6.23
CA HIS A 96 -3.52 16.64 6.84
C HIS A 96 -4.58 15.91 7.69
N LEU A 97 -4.40 14.61 7.93
CA LEU A 97 -5.30 13.82 8.77
C LEU A 97 -4.87 13.92 10.22
N LYS A 98 -5.84 14.02 11.13
CA LYS A 98 -5.55 14.03 12.57
C LYS A 98 -4.79 12.75 12.96
N ALA A 99 -3.66 12.90 13.63
CA ALA A 99 -2.87 11.78 14.15
C ALA A 99 -3.72 10.83 15.00
N GLY A 100 -3.52 9.52 14.79
CA GLY A 100 -4.29 8.47 15.48
C GLY A 100 -5.71 8.26 14.95
N HIS A 101 -6.13 8.94 13.89
CA HIS A 101 -7.43 8.67 13.27
C HIS A 101 -7.48 7.23 12.71
N ALA A 102 -8.53 6.52 13.09
CA ALA A 102 -8.93 5.26 12.47
C ALA A 102 -10.42 5.35 12.12
N PRO A 103 -10.83 5.04 10.88
CA PRO A 103 -12.23 5.10 10.49
C PRO A 103 -13.02 4.00 11.23
N PRO A 104 -14.26 4.28 11.68
CA PRO A 104 -15.14 3.22 12.18
C PRO A 104 -15.46 2.23 11.07
N ASP A 105 -15.74 0.97 11.43
CA ASP A 105 -15.82 -0.13 10.46
C ASP A 105 -16.79 0.13 9.29
N HIS A 106 -17.92 0.78 9.54
CA HIS A 106 -18.93 1.11 8.53
C HIS A 106 -18.56 2.30 7.62
N LYS A 107 -17.49 3.06 7.92
CA LYS A 107 -17.00 4.19 7.12
C LYS A 107 -15.69 3.91 6.37
N VAL A 108 -15.11 2.72 6.52
CA VAL A 108 -13.81 2.36 5.92
C VAL A 108 -13.79 2.62 4.41
N GLU A 109 -14.85 2.28 3.68
CA GLU A 109 -14.90 2.56 2.23
C GLU A 109 -14.87 4.05 1.92
N SER A 110 -15.74 4.84 2.57
CA SER A 110 -15.77 6.29 2.37
C SER A 110 -14.44 6.96 2.75
N PHE A 111 -13.75 6.43 3.77
CA PHE A 111 -12.43 6.89 4.17
C PHE A 111 -11.38 6.61 3.09
N ILE A 112 -11.32 5.37 2.58
CA ILE A 112 -10.36 4.99 1.53
C ILE A 112 -10.56 5.82 0.27
N ARG A 113 -11.82 5.99 -0.17
CA ARG A 113 -12.15 6.85 -1.32
C ARG A 113 -11.73 8.30 -1.08
N SER A 114 -12.03 8.85 0.10
CA SER A 114 -11.59 10.21 0.45
C SER A 114 -10.06 10.34 0.46
N LYS A 115 -9.35 9.30 0.94
CA LYS A 115 -7.90 9.27 1.03
C LYS A 115 -7.23 9.26 -0.34
N TYR A 116 -7.70 8.44 -1.28
CA TYR A 116 -7.00 8.20 -2.55
C TYR A 116 -7.68 8.78 -3.79
N GLU A 117 -9.02 8.84 -3.87
CA GLU A 117 -9.75 9.40 -5.02
C GLU A 117 -9.75 10.93 -4.95
N THR A 118 -10.21 11.48 -3.82
CA THR A 118 -10.29 12.94 -3.63
C THR A 118 -9.03 13.51 -3.00
N ARG A 119 -8.08 12.65 -2.60
CA ARG A 119 -6.79 13.05 -2.00
C ARG A 119 -6.95 13.99 -0.80
N ARG A 120 -8.01 13.80 -0.01
CA ARG A 120 -8.52 14.77 0.97
C ARG A 120 -7.49 15.24 2.00
N TRP A 121 -6.55 14.36 2.35
CA TRP A 121 -5.52 14.63 3.34
C TRP A 121 -4.10 14.52 2.78
N ALA A 122 -3.97 14.33 1.47
CA ALA A 122 -2.66 14.17 0.87
C ALA A 122 -1.86 15.48 0.93
N MET A 123 -0.53 15.40 0.84
CA MET A 123 0.30 16.55 0.49
C MET A 123 -0.07 17.10 -0.89
N ASP A 124 0.22 18.39 -1.11
CA ASP A 124 0.06 19.04 -2.40
C ASP A 124 1.03 18.47 -3.46
N GLY A 125 0.60 18.49 -4.72
CA GLY A 125 1.39 17.96 -5.83
C GLY A 125 1.41 16.43 -5.91
N PRO A 126 2.05 15.80 -6.91
CA PRO A 126 2.10 14.35 -7.03
C PRO A 126 3.00 13.69 -5.95
N PRO A 127 2.85 12.39 -5.66
CA PRO A 127 3.77 11.67 -4.80
C PRO A 127 5.20 11.76 -5.34
N PRO A 128 6.22 12.00 -4.50
CA PRO A 128 7.60 12.07 -4.96
C PRO A 128 8.05 10.70 -5.50
N PRO A 129 8.89 10.66 -6.55
CA PRO A 129 9.44 9.40 -7.07
C PRO A 129 10.28 8.64 -6.03
N ASP A 130 11.00 9.38 -5.19
CA ASP A 130 11.73 8.84 -4.04
C ASP A 130 11.02 9.25 -2.74
N PRO A 131 10.35 8.33 -2.03
CA PRO A 131 9.61 8.64 -0.81
C PRO A 131 10.52 8.86 0.41
N SER A 132 11.84 8.64 0.31
CA SER A 132 12.78 8.91 1.41
C SER A 132 12.79 10.38 1.83
N VAL A 133 12.50 11.29 0.89
CA VAL A 133 12.41 12.74 1.13
C VAL A 133 11.31 13.12 2.13
N LEU A 134 10.32 12.24 2.35
CA LEU A 134 9.21 12.46 3.28
C LEU A 134 9.64 12.33 4.75
N GLU A 135 10.78 11.68 5.03
CA GLU A 135 11.23 11.41 6.40
C GLU A 135 12.13 12.52 6.99
N GLY A 136 12.41 13.58 6.23
CA GLY A 136 13.33 14.66 6.58
C GLY A 136 12.67 16.01 6.88
N GLY A 137 11.38 16.02 7.22
CA GLY A 137 10.62 17.23 7.61
C GLY A 137 10.58 17.45 9.10
#